data_AF-A0A421JXC5-F1
#
_entry.id   AF-A0A421JXC5-F1
#
_cell.length_a   1.000
_cell.length_b   1.000
_cell.length_c   1.000
_cell.angle_alpha   90.00
_cell.angle_beta   90.00
_cell.angle_gamma   90.00
#
_symmetry.space_group_name_H-M   'P 1'
#
loop_
_entity.id
_entity.type
_entity.pdbx_description
1 polymer ?
#
loop_
_entity_poly.entity_id
_entity_poly.type
_entity_poly.pdbx_seq_one_letter_code
_entity_poly.pdbx_strand_id
1 'polypeptide(L)'
;MKIETEIALLEEIFAEWQSLIGAEYLGYRNHVYRMVHFCQMLTDCDEQARQKILIAGAFHDLGIWIEDTVDYIPPSLPPMLAYLHSQGLEAWSEEIRLMITEHHKLRPYDDQALPLVELFRQGDLVDFSMGLFRFGIARSTVQEVRAAFPNAGFHAALARRAGRWFLKHPLNPLPMMKW
;
A
#
# COMPACT_ATOMS: atom_id res chain seq x y z
N MET A 1 10.18 12.12 -13.04
CA MET A 1 8.82 12.31 -12.54
C MET A 1 8.83 13.38 -11.46
N LYS A 2 7.80 14.23 -11.38
CA LYS A 2 7.66 15.24 -10.31
C LYS A 2 7.04 14.58 -9.08
N ILE A 3 7.53 14.89 -7.88
CA ILE A 3 6.90 14.45 -6.63
C ILE A 3 5.66 15.32 -6.38
N GLU A 4 4.49 14.70 -6.35
CA GLU A 4 3.19 15.32 -6.02
C GLU A 4 2.99 15.27 -4.51
N THR A 5 3.10 16.42 -3.83
CA THR A 5 2.91 16.50 -2.37
C THR A 5 1.45 16.42 -1.93
N GLU A 6 0.53 16.52 -2.88
CA GLU A 6 -0.91 16.45 -2.70
C GLU A 6 -1.55 15.75 -3.89
N ILE A 7 -2.19 14.61 -3.63
CA ILE A 7 -2.89 13.79 -4.63
C ILE A 7 -4.37 13.76 -4.21
N ALA A 8 -5.20 14.55 -4.90
CA ALA A 8 -6.60 14.79 -4.50
C ALA A 8 -7.40 13.50 -4.21
N LEU A 9 -7.24 12.47 -5.06
CA LEU A 9 -7.91 11.19 -4.88
C LEU A 9 -7.52 10.47 -3.59
N LEU A 10 -6.23 10.49 -3.21
CA LEU A 10 -5.79 9.90 -1.96
C LEU A 10 -6.34 10.68 -0.77
N GLU A 11 -6.31 12.01 -0.82
CA GLU A 11 -6.82 12.84 0.27
C GLU A 11 -8.33 12.67 0.46
N GLU A 12 -9.09 12.54 -0.63
CA GLU A 12 -10.53 12.24 -0.59
C GLU A 12 -10.81 10.92 0.12
N ILE A 13 -10.14 9.83 -0.30
CA ILE A 13 -10.32 8.52 0.33
C ILE A 13 -9.88 8.58 1.80
N PHE A 14 -8.73 9.18 2.09
CA PHE A 14 -8.19 9.26 3.45
C PHE A 14 -9.04 10.07 4.43
N ALA A 15 -9.82 11.04 3.96
CA ALA A 15 -10.66 11.87 4.81
C ALA A 15 -11.63 11.03 5.66
N GLU A 16 -12.17 9.94 5.09
CA GLU A 16 -13.09 9.03 5.78
C GLU A 16 -12.39 8.21 6.89
N TRP A 17 -11.11 7.89 6.71
CA TRP A 17 -10.37 6.96 7.57
C TRP A 17 -9.47 7.64 8.60
N GLN A 18 -9.24 8.95 8.46
CA GLN A 18 -8.31 9.69 9.31
C GLN A 18 -8.60 9.52 10.80
N SER A 19 -9.87 9.59 11.21
CA SER A 19 -10.27 9.42 12.61
C SER A 19 -10.04 8.00 13.13
N LEU A 20 -10.21 6.97 12.28
CA LEU A 20 -10.00 5.57 12.65
C LEU A 20 -8.51 5.28 12.85
N ILE A 21 -7.67 5.76 11.92
CA ILE A 21 -6.22 5.52 11.95
C ILE A 21 -5.56 6.34 13.07
N GLY A 22 -6.09 7.54 13.36
CA GLY A 22 -5.70 8.35 14.50
C GLY A 22 -4.23 8.77 14.48
N ALA A 23 -3.49 8.51 15.55
CA ALA A 23 -2.10 8.95 15.70
C ALA A 23 -1.13 8.34 14.67
N GLU A 24 -1.50 7.21 14.05
CA GLU A 24 -0.69 6.53 13.03
C GLU A 24 -0.97 7.06 11.61
N TYR A 25 -1.93 8.00 11.46
CA TYR A 25 -2.43 8.48 10.17
C TYR A 25 -1.33 9.06 9.27
N LEU A 26 -0.51 9.96 9.81
CA LEU A 26 0.56 10.59 9.02
C LEU A 26 1.58 9.55 8.52
N GLY A 27 1.87 8.54 9.34
CA GLY A 27 2.74 7.42 8.96
C GLY A 27 2.17 6.63 7.79
N TYR A 28 0.89 6.25 7.89
CA TYR A 28 0.21 5.49 6.83
C TYR A 28 0.05 6.30 5.54
N ARG A 29 -0.46 7.54 5.63
CA ARG A 29 -0.57 8.46 4.49
C ARG A 29 0.78 8.58 3.78
N ASN A 30 1.86 8.86 4.51
CA ASN A 30 3.17 9.02 3.91
C ASN A 30 3.68 7.72 3.29
N HIS A 31 3.41 6.56 3.89
CA HIS A 31 3.73 5.26 3.28
C HIS A 31 3.05 5.07 1.93
N VAL A 32 1.73 5.30 1.86
CA VAL A 32 0.99 5.21 0.59
C VAL A 32 1.56 6.19 -0.43
N TYR A 33 1.81 7.44 -0.06
CA TYR A 33 2.43 8.41 -0.95
C TYR A 33 3.77 7.93 -1.51
N ARG A 34 4.68 7.40 -0.67
CA ARG A 34 5.96 6.88 -1.16
C ARG A 34 5.77 5.71 -2.13
N MET A 35 4.94 4.75 -1.76
CA MET A 35 4.66 3.55 -2.56
C MET A 35 4.06 3.89 -3.93
N VAL A 36 3.04 4.75 -4.00
CA VAL A 36 2.41 5.11 -5.29
C VAL A 36 3.35 5.89 -6.20
N HIS A 37 4.23 6.73 -5.63
CA HIS A 37 5.28 7.39 -6.40
C HIS A 37 6.30 6.37 -6.92
N PHE A 38 6.68 5.36 -6.14
CA PHE A 38 7.58 4.32 -6.64
C PHE A 38 6.94 3.51 -7.77
N CYS A 39 5.64 3.19 -7.70
CA CYS A 39 4.93 2.55 -8.81
C CYS A 39 5.03 3.38 -10.10
N GLN A 40 4.72 4.68 -10.02
CA GLN A 40 4.77 5.58 -11.18
C GLN A 40 6.21 5.84 -11.70
N MET A 41 7.24 5.63 -10.86
CA MET A 41 8.64 5.73 -11.27
C MET A 41 9.16 4.45 -11.94
N LEU A 42 8.58 3.29 -11.63
CA LEU A 42 8.94 2.00 -12.23
C LEU A 42 8.35 1.84 -13.62
N THR A 43 7.13 2.35 -13.84
CA THR A 43 6.40 2.20 -15.10
C THR A 43 5.64 3.49 -15.42
N ASP A 44 5.70 3.91 -16.68
CA ASP A 44 4.85 5.01 -17.18
C ASP A 44 3.39 4.54 -17.19
N CYS A 45 2.59 5.09 -16.27
CA CYS A 45 1.20 4.68 -16.05
C CYS A 45 0.28 5.66 -16.78
N ASP A 46 -0.67 5.13 -17.56
CA ASP A 46 -1.80 5.94 -18.00
C ASP A 46 -2.70 6.35 -16.81
N GLU A 47 -3.67 7.22 -17.06
CA GLU A 47 -4.53 7.75 -15.99
C GLU A 47 -5.32 6.63 -15.29
N GLN A 48 -5.75 5.60 -16.02
CA GLN A 48 -6.51 4.49 -15.44
C GLN A 48 -5.62 3.64 -14.52
N ALA A 49 -4.42 3.28 -14.98
CA ALA A 49 -3.43 2.56 -14.18
C ALA A 49 -3.04 3.36 -12.93
N ARG A 50 -2.80 4.67 -13.09
CA ARG A 50 -2.54 5.58 -11.98
C ARG A 50 -3.68 5.55 -10.97
N GLN A 51 -4.92 5.69 -11.41
CA GLN A 51 -6.09 5.70 -10.53
C GLN A 51 -6.23 4.38 -9.75
N LYS A 52 -6.05 3.22 -10.41
CA LYS A 52 -6.07 1.90 -9.74
C LYS A 52 -5.00 1.78 -8.66
N ILE A 53 -3.77 2.25 -8.93
CA ILE A 53 -2.67 2.27 -7.96
C ILE A 53 -3.01 3.14 -6.76
N LEU A 54 -3.59 4.32 -6.96
CA LEU A 54 -3.98 5.20 -5.86
C LEU A 54 -5.08 4.58 -5.00
N ILE A 55 -6.10 3.98 -5.61
CA ILE A 55 -7.18 3.30 -4.88
C ILE A 55 -6.62 2.10 -4.10
N ALA A 56 -5.87 1.21 -4.76
CA ALA A 56 -5.23 0.08 -4.08
C ALA A 56 -4.33 0.55 -2.92
N GLY A 57 -3.53 1.60 -3.14
CA GLY A 57 -2.66 2.20 -2.14
C GLY A 57 -3.42 2.67 -0.90
N ALA A 58 -4.55 3.36 -1.07
CA ALA A 58 -5.35 3.87 0.04
C ALA A 58 -5.99 2.78 0.91
N PHE A 59 -6.23 1.59 0.35
CA PHE A 59 -6.94 0.52 1.06
C PHE A 59 -6.07 -0.66 1.51
N HIS A 60 -4.90 -0.93 0.88
CA HIS A 60 -4.20 -2.22 1.02
C HIS A 60 -3.85 -2.65 2.47
N ASP A 61 -3.59 -1.68 3.33
CA ASP A 61 -3.14 -1.85 4.72
C ASP A 61 -4.21 -1.35 5.71
N LEU A 62 -5.34 -0.82 5.22
CA LEU A 62 -6.36 -0.15 6.04
C LEU A 62 -6.96 -1.10 7.10
N GLY A 63 -7.03 -2.39 6.78
CA GLY A 63 -7.49 -3.44 7.68
C GLY A 63 -6.71 -3.53 9.00
N ILE A 64 -5.50 -2.99 9.07
CA ILE A 64 -4.69 -2.90 10.30
C ILE A 64 -5.46 -2.17 11.39
N TRP A 65 -6.19 -1.11 11.02
CA TRP A 65 -6.93 -0.26 11.95
C TRP A 65 -8.41 -0.66 12.06
N ILE A 66 -9.01 -1.22 11.01
CA ILE A 66 -10.42 -1.65 11.03
C ILE A 66 -10.63 -2.76 12.08
N GLU A 67 -9.77 -3.78 12.08
CA GLU A 67 -9.91 -4.95 12.95
C GLU A 67 -8.81 -5.03 14.03
N ASP A 68 -7.98 -3.99 14.19
CA ASP A 68 -6.80 -3.96 15.07
C ASP A 68 -5.94 -5.25 14.97
N THR A 69 -5.64 -5.66 13.73
CA THR A 69 -5.03 -6.97 13.43
C THR A 69 -3.76 -6.87 12.58
N VAL A 70 -2.93 -7.92 12.61
CA VAL A 70 -1.80 -8.11 11.67
C VAL A 70 -2.22 -8.96 10.47
N ASP A 71 -3.35 -9.69 10.56
CA ASP A 71 -3.97 -10.40 9.43
C ASP A 71 -4.95 -9.48 8.70
N TYR A 72 -4.42 -8.37 8.18
CA TYR A 72 -5.23 -7.24 7.76
C TYR A 72 -5.66 -7.27 6.29
N ILE A 73 -5.14 -8.19 5.47
CA ILE A 73 -5.51 -8.28 4.06
C ILE A 73 -7.02 -8.53 3.91
N PRO A 74 -7.64 -9.53 4.58
CA PRO A 74 -9.08 -9.74 4.49
C PRO A 74 -9.93 -8.51 4.88
N PRO A 75 -9.69 -7.82 6.02
CA PRO A 75 -10.47 -6.63 6.38
C PRO A 75 -10.21 -5.39 5.51
N SER A 76 -9.15 -5.39 4.71
CA SER A 76 -8.88 -4.30 3.75
C SER A 76 -9.75 -4.37 2.49
N LEU A 77 -10.29 -5.55 2.15
CA LEU A 77 -11.05 -5.75 0.91
C LEU A 77 -12.48 -5.18 0.93
N PRO A 78 -13.30 -5.37 1.99
CA PRO A 78 -14.65 -4.83 2.02
C PRO A 78 -14.76 -3.32 1.80
N PRO A 79 -13.98 -2.44 2.46
CA PRO A 79 -14.07 -1.00 2.21
C PRO A 79 -13.61 -0.62 0.80
N MET A 80 -12.60 -1.30 0.24
CA MET A 80 -12.17 -1.11 -1.14
C MET A 80 -13.29 -1.45 -2.14
N LEU A 81 -13.95 -2.60 -1.96
CA LEU A 81 -15.05 -3.02 -2.84
C LEU A 81 -16.25 -2.07 -2.73
N ALA A 82 -16.58 -1.62 -1.52
CA ALA A 82 -17.64 -0.63 -1.30
C ALA A 82 -17.31 0.70 -1.99
N TYR A 83 -16.05 1.15 -1.90
CA TYR A 83 -15.59 2.34 -2.59
C TYR A 83 -15.73 2.18 -4.11
N LEU A 84 -15.20 1.10 -4.70
CA LEU A 84 -15.32 0.86 -6.14
C LEU A 84 -16.79 0.83 -6.61
N HIS A 85 -17.67 0.17 -5.85
CA HIS A 85 -19.09 0.17 -6.15
C HIS A 85 -19.71 1.57 -6.12
N SER A 86 -19.40 2.37 -5.10
CA SER A 86 -19.91 3.74 -4.98
C SER A 86 -19.46 4.66 -6.13
N GLN A 87 -18.32 4.36 -6.74
CA GLN A 87 -17.72 5.13 -7.84
C GLN A 87 -18.08 4.58 -9.23
N GLY A 88 -18.83 3.47 -9.32
CA GLY A 88 -19.11 2.79 -10.60
C GLY A 88 -17.88 2.16 -11.26
N LEU A 89 -16.91 1.72 -10.45
CA LEU A 89 -15.60 1.18 -10.85
C LEU A 89 -15.49 -0.33 -10.58
N GLU A 90 -16.60 -1.05 -10.50
CA GLU A 90 -16.64 -2.47 -10.12
C GLU A 90 -15.86 -3.36 -11.09
N ALA A 91 -15.73 -2.96 -12.36
CA ALA A 91 -14.91 -3.65 -13.35
C ALA A 91 -13.41 -3.74 -12.96
N TRP A 92 -12.94 -2.91 -12.02
CA TRP A 92 -11.54 -2.91 -11.56
C TRP A 92 -11.32 -3.78 -10.32
N SER A 93 -12.39 -4.33 -9.75
CA SER A 93 -12.35 -5.02 -8.45
C SER A 93 -11.33 -6.14 -8.40
N GLU A 94 -11.24 -6.96 -9.46
CA GLU A 94 -10.36 -8.12 -9.45
C GLU A 94 -8.87 -7.75 -9.46
N GLU A 95 -8.48 -6.79 -10.30
CA GLU A 95 -7.08 -6.35 -10.37
C GLU A 95 -6.66 -5.63 -9.08
N ILE A 96 -7.50 -4.73 -8.56
CA ILE A 96 -7.23 -4.02 -7.29
C ILE A 96 -7.22 -5.01 -6.11
N ARG A 97 -8.13 -5.98 -6.09
CA ARG A 97 -8.12 -7.06 -5.10
C ARG A 97 -6.79 -7.81 -5.15
N LEU A 98 -6.28 -8.15 -6.33
CA LEU A 98 -5.00 -8.83 -6.48
C LEU A 98 -3.82 -7.94 -6.08
N MET A 99 -3.83 -6.64 -6.40
CA MET A 99 -2.83 -5.70 -5.88
C MET A 99 -2.78 -5.76 -4.34
N ILE A 100 -3.93 -5.76 -3.67
CA ILE A 100 -4.02 -5.86 -2.20
C ILE A 100 -3.69 -7.26 -1.68
N THR A 101 -4.09 -8.35 -2.33
CA THR A 101 -3.85 -9.70 -1.79
C THR A 101 -2.45 -10.23 -2.09
N GLU A 102 -1.75 -9.69 -3.09
CA GLU A 102 -0.44 -10.16 -3.52
C GLU A 102 0.73 -9.22 -3.16
N HIS A 103 0.52 -8.04 -2.58
CA HIS A 103 1.61 -7.07 -2.34
C HIS A 103 2.74 -7.58 -1.41
N HIS A 104 2.44 -8.53 -0.50
CA HIS A 104 3.46 -9.21 0.32
C HIS A 104 3.96 -10.54 -0.26
N LYS A 105 3.64 -10.84 -1.53
CA LYS A 105 4.12 -12.06 -2.17
C LYS A 105 5.65 -12.03 -2.28
N LEU A 106 6.29 -13.11 -1.82
CA LEU A 106 7.76 -13.21 -1.82
C LEU A 106 8.35 -13.35 -3.23
N ARG A 107 7.58 -13.95 -4.15
CA ARG A 107 7.95 -14.13 -5.55
C ARG A 107 7.23 -13.12 -6.43
N PRO A 108 7.80 -12.79 -7.60
CA PRO A 108 7.10 -11.99 -8.60
C PRO A 108 5.71 -12.55 -8.91
N TYR A 109 4.76 -11.65 -9.13
CA TYR A 109 3.47 -12.00 -9.72
C TYR A 109 3.62 -12.07 -11.24
N ASP A 110 3.47 -13.25 -11.82
CA ASP A 110 3.77 -13.54 -13.23
C ASP A 110 2.48 -13.77 -14.03
N ASP A 111 1.68 -12.71 -14.14
CA ASP A 111 0.54 -12.65 -15.05
C ASP A 111 0.61 -11.36 -15.87
N GLN A 112 0.94 -11.51 -17.15
CA GLN A 112 1.10 -10.39 -18.08
C GLN A 112 -0.22 -9.66 -18.37
N ALA A 113 -1.38 -10.28 -18.10
CA ALA A 113 -2.67 -9.63 -18.26
C ALA A 113 -2.97 -8.61 -17.14
N LEU A 114 -2.26 -8.71 -16.01
CA LEU A 114 -2.47 -7.88 -14.81
C LEU A 114 -1.15 -7.27 -14.31
N PRO A 115 -0.46 -6.47 -15.14
CA PRO A 115 0.88 -5.96 -14.83
C PRO A 115 0.91 -5.04 -13.60
N LEU A 116 -0.21 -4.43 -13.22
CA LEU A 116 -0.28 -3.55 -12.05
C LEU A 116 -0.09 -4.30 -10.73
N VAL A 117 -0.38 -5.61 -10.68
CA VAL A 117 -0.23 -6.42 -9.48
C VAL A 117 1.24 -6.54 -9.09
N GLU A 118 2.13 -6.89 -10.04
CA GLU A 118 3.57 -6.93 -9.79
C GLU A 118 4.15 -5.55 -9.54
N LEU A 119 3.69 -4.54 -10.29
CA LEU A 119 4.11 -3.16 -10.10
C LEU A 119 3.83 -2.66 -8.68
N PHE A 120 2.63 -2.94 -8.16
CA PHE A 120 2.22 -2.56 -6.81
C PHE A 120 3.03 -3.29 -5.75
N ARG A 121 3.23 -4.60 -5.91
CA ARG A 121 4.11 -5.42 -5.04
C ARG A 121 5.54 -4.87 -5.00
N GLN A 122 6.09 -4.46 -6.14
CA GLN A 122 7.41 -3.84 -6.22
C GLN A 122 7.43 -2.47 -5.53
N GLY A 123 6.46 -1.60 -5.82
CA GLY A 123 6.36 -0.27 -5.21
C GLY A 123 6.26 -0.32 -3.70
N ASP A 124 5.45 -1.24 -3.16
CA ASP A 124 5.37 -1.52 -1.73
C ASP A 124 6.71 -1.98 -1.16
N LEU A 125 7.33 -2.97 -1.81
CA LEU A 125 8.61 -3.50 -1.36
C LEU A 125 9.74 -2.46 -1.41
N VAL A 126 9.73 -1.51 -2.36
CA VAL A 126 10.67 -0.38 -2.33
C VAL A 126 10.49 0.44 -1.05
N ASP A 127 9.24 0.76 -0.67
CA ASP A 127 9.00 1.57 0.52
C ASP A 127 9.26 0.81 1.82
N PHE A 128 8.65 -0.37 1.96
CA PHE A 128 8.72 -1.22 3.15
C PHE A 128 10.15 -1.67 3.46
N SER A 129 10.96 -1.90 2.42
CA SER A 129 12.38 -2.23 2.60
C SER A 129 13.27 -1.00 2.80
N MET A 130 12.69 0.19 2.91
CA MET A 130 13.42 1.46 3.02
C MET A 130 14.42 1.66 1.86
N GLY A 131 14.07 1.21 0.66
CA GLY A 131 14.88 1.32 -0.54
C GLY A 131 16.03 0.31 -0.64
N LEU A 132 16.00 -0.78 0.12
CA LEU A 132 16.94 -1.89 -0.06
C LEU A 132 16.69 -2.58 -1.41
N PHE A 133 15.41 -2.85 -1.72
CA PHE A 133 14.95 -3.23 -3.05
C PHE A 133 14.49 -1.99 -3.81
N ARG A 134 14.81 -1.89 -5.11
CA ARG A 134 14.57 -0.66 -5.90
C ARG A 134 14.08 -0.89 -7.32
N PHE A 135 14.23 -2.10 -7.87
CA PHE A 135 13.74 -2.47 -9.20
C PHE A 135 14.11 -1.50 -10.33
N GLY A 136 15.28 -0.85 -10.23
CA GLY A 136 15.76 0.12 -11.23
C GLY A 136 15.67 1.59 -10.80
N ILE A 137 14.94 1.92 -9.72
CA ILE A 137 14.91 3.31 -9.20
C ILE A 137 16.28 3.68 -8.61
N ALA A 138 16.78 4.86 -8.99
CA ALA A 138 18.02 5.39 -8.45
C ALA A 138 17.91 5.66 -6.93
N ARG A 139 19.01 5.43 -6.20
CA ARG A 139 19.06 5.65 -4.73
C ARG A 139 18.67 7.08 -4.35
N SER A 140 19.16 8.06 -5.09
CA SER A 140 18.89 9.48 -4.86
C SER A 140 17.40 9.78 -4.98
N THR A 141 16.74 9.23 -6.01
CA THR A 141 15.30 9.37 -6.22
C THR A 141 14.49 8.77 -5.06
N VAL A 142 14.87 7.58 -4.56
CA VAL A 142 14.24 6.99 -3.36
C VAL A 142 14.41 7.90 -2.14
N GLN A 143 15.59 8.51 -1.97
CA GLN A 143 15.87 9.43 -0.87
C GLN A 143 15.04 10.73 -0.99
N GLU A 144 14.88 11.28 -2.20
CA GLU A 144 14.04 12.45 -2.45
C GLU A 144 12.59 12.20 -2.08
N VAL A 145 12.00 11.08 -2.51
CA VAL A 145 10.63 10.68 -2.15
C VAL A 145 10.48 10.50 -0.64
N ARG A 146 11.44 9.84 0.02
CA ARG A 146 11.42 9.65 1.47
C ARG A 146 11.62 10.93 2.27
N ALA A 147 12.35 11.90 1.71
CA ALA A 147 12.50 13.22 2.30
C ALA A 147 11.21 14.04 2.19
N ALA A 148 10.51 13.95 1.06
CA ALA A 148 9.21 14.57 0.86
C ALA A 148 8.11 13.98 1.76
N PHE A 149 8.16 12.66 2.00
CA PHE A 149 7.18 11.95 2.84
C PHE A 149 7.90 11.17 3.96
N PRO A 150 8.24 11.81 5.09
CA PRO A 150 8.94 11.16 6.19
C PRO A 150 8.17 9.93 6.72
N ASN A 151 8.89 8.92 7.24
CA ASN A 151 8.28 7.68 7.74
C ASN A 151 7.22 7.92 8.83
N ALA A 152 7.35 9.00 9.61
CA ALA A 152 6.40 9.43 10.64
C ALA A 152 5.94 8.29 11.58
N GLY A 153 6.86 7.37 11.91
CA GLY A 153 6.62 6.29 12.85
C GLY A 153 5.93 5.05 12.27
N PHE A 154 5.66 5.00 10.95
CA PHE A 154 4.95 3.89 10.30
C PHE A 154 5.57 2.52 10.62
N HIS A 155 6.88 2.34 10.37
CA HIS A 155 7.52 1.04 10.61
C HIS A 155 7.61 0.69 12.11
N ALA A 156 7.75 1.70 12.98
CA ALA A 156 7.77 1.48 14.42
C ALA A 156 6.39 1.04 14.94
N ALA A 157 5.30 1.58 14.39
CA ALA A 157 3.95 1.15 14.68
C ALA A 157 3.71 -0.30 14.25
N LEU A 158 4.11 -0.67 13.02
CA LEU A 158 4.03 -2.05 12.52
C LEU A 158 4.81 -3.03 13.40
N ALA A 159 6.06 -2.71 13.74
CA ALA A 159 6.88 -3.56 14.61
C ALA A 159 6.24 -3.78 15.99
N ARG A 160 5.61 -2.74 16.56
CA ARG A 160 4.88 -2.84 17.83
C ARG A 160 3.65 -3.75 17.72
N ARG A 161 2.88 -3.62 16.64
CA ARG A 161 1.71 -4.46 16.34
C ARG A 161 2.13 -5.92 16.15
N ALA A 162 3.15 -6.17 15.34
CA ALA A 162 3.73 -7.49 15.11
C ALA A 162 4.23 -8.14 16.41
N GLY A 163 4.89 -7.39 17.29
CA GLY A 163 5.31 -7.88 18.60
C GLY A 163 4.14 -8.34 19.47
N ARG A 164 3.06 -7.54 19.56
CA ARG A 164 1.84 -7.92 20.30
C ARG A 164 1.15 -9.13 19.68
N TRP A 165 1.11 -9.21 18.36
CA TRP A 165 0.53 -10.32 17.62
C TRP A 165 1.29 -11.63 17.90
N PHE A 166 2.62 -11.60 17.81
CA PHE A 166 3.48 -12.76 18.03
C PHE A 166 3.28 -13.40 19.40
N LEU A 167 3.07 -12.60 20.45
CA LEU A 167 2.77 -13.10 21.79
C LEU A 167 1.51 -13.98 21.86
N LYS A 168 0.54 -13.72 20.98
CA LYS A 168 -0.72 -14.49 20.89
C LYS A 168 -0.67 -15.58 19.82
N HIS A 169 0.14 -15.39 18.77
CA HIS A 169 0.19 -16.24 17.58
C HIS A 169 1.63 -16.66 17.23
N PRO A 170 2.34 -17.39 18.10
CA PRO A 170 3.76 -17.70 17.90
C PRO A 170 4.04 -18.58 16.67
N LEU A 171 3.04 -19.37 16.23
CA LEU A 171 3.14 -20.25 15.06
C LEU A 171 2.65 -19.59 13.75
N ASN A 172 2.08 -18.39 13.83
CA ASN A 172 1.63 -17.63 12.66
C ASN A 172 1.99 -16.14 12.81
N PRO A 173 3.28 -15.78 12.87
CA PRO A 173 3.72 -14.43 13.23
C PRO A 173 3.46 -13.37 12.17
N LEU A 174 3.33 -13.76 10.90
CA LEU A 174 3.24 -12.89 9.73
C LEU A 174 2.11 -13.36 8.79
N PRO A 175 0.84 -13.30 9.23
CA PRO A 175 -0.31 -13.85 8.50
C PRO A 175 -0.56 -13.19 7.14
N MET A 176 -0.13 -11.93 6.97
CA MET A 176 -0.26 -11.18 5.72
C MET A 176 0.71 -11.64 4.61
N MET A 177 1.77 -12.41 4.95
CA MET A 177 2.78 -12.82 3.99
C MET A 177 2.25 -13.89 3.04
N LYS A 178 2.68 -13.82 1.77
CA LYS A 178 2.27 -14.77 0.74
C LYS A 178 3.46 -15.38 0.01
N TRP A 179 3.35 -16.64 -0.39
CA TRP A 179 4.47 -17.47 -0.89
C TRP A 179 4.51 -17.61 -2.41
#